data_AF-A0A7I4Z1I8-F1
#
_entry.id   AF-A0A7I4Z1I8-F1
#
_cell.length_a   1.000
_cell.length_b   1.000
_cell.length_c   1.000
_cell.angle_alpha   90.00
_cell.angle_beta   90.00
_cell.angle_gamma   90.00
#
_symmetry.space_group_name_H-M   'P 1'
#
loop_
_entity.id
_entity.type
_entity.pdbx_description
1 polymer ?
#
loop_
_entity_poly.entity_id
_entity_poly.type
_entity_poly.pdbx_seq_one_letter_code
_entity_poly.pdbx_strand_id
1 'polypeptide(L)'
;MMGFSRSEVKDLIEAALECNIFCFDNKFYKQKRGLAMGNRVAPVLAVIFLDHIEKSSLTSGILFYKRYIDDVFVIGTTEEDLVETLKRLNSHDANITFTREDPGRDGFLPFLNAKTRISEEAHILFI
;
A
#
# COMPACT_ATOMS: atom_id res chain seq x y z
N MET A 1 -22.71 27.48 4.12
CA MET A 1 -21.44 27.29 3.38
C MET A 1 -21.74 26.33 2.24
N MET A 2 -21.74 26.78 0.98
CA MET A 2 -21.95 25.89 -0.15
C MET A 2 -20.64 25.13 -0.40
N GLY A 3 -20.58 23.86 0.02
CA GLY A 3 -19.50 22.96 -0.35
C GLY A 3 -19.81 22.26 -1.67
N PHE A 4 -18.78 21.66 -2.27
CA PHE A 4 -18.97 20.77 -3.43
C PHE A 4 -19.84 19.57 -3.06
N SER A 5 -20.72 19.19 -3.97
CA SER A 5 -21.44 17.92 -3.95
C SER A 5 -20.51 16.73 -4.21
N ARG A 6 -20.96 15.51 -3.89
CA ARG A 6 -20.17 14.29 -4.12
C ARG A 6 -19.83 14.09 -5.60
N SER A 7 -20.74 14.43 -6.51
CA SER A 7 -20.50 14.36 -7.95
C SER A 7 -19.43 15.37 -8.39
N GLU A 8 -19.53 16.61 -7.94
CA GLU A 8 -18.53 17.64 -8.30
C GLU A 8 -17.13 17.27 -7.79
N VAL A 9 -17.02 16.72 -6.58
CA VAL A 9 -15.73 16.21 -6.07
C VAL A 9 -15.21 15.06 -6.93
N LYS A 10 -16.08 14.14 -7.37
CA LYS A 10 -15.71 13.02 -8.24
C LYS A 10 -15.18 13.52 -9.58
N ASP A 11 -15.87 14.48 -10.19
CA ASP A 11 -15.50 15.06 -11.48
C ASP A 11 -14.13 15.77 -11.39
N LEU A 12 -13.89 16.51 -10.29
CA LEU A 12 -12.60 17.16 -10.05
C LEU A 12 -11.46 16.14 -9.85
N ILE A 13 -11.72 15.03 -9.16
CA ILE A 13 -10.74 13.96 -8.99
C ILE A 13 -10.45 13.28 -10.33
N GLU A 14 -11.47 12.97 -11.13
CA GLU A 14 -11.31 12.37 -12.46
C GLU A 14 -10.47 13.28 -13.37
N ALA A 15 -10.78 14.58 -13.43
CA ALA A 15 -9.99 15.55 -14.19
C ALA A 15 -8.53 15.63 -13.72
N ALA A 16 -8.29 15.59 -12.40
CA ALA A 16 -6.95 15.56 -11.83
C ALA A 16 -6.18 14.27 -12.18
N LEU A 17 -6.88 13.15 -12.38
CA LEU A 17 -6.30 11.87 -12.75
C LEU A 17 -6.14 11.67 -14.26
N GLU A 18 -6.85 12.42 -15.10
CA GLU A 18 -6.68 12.34 -16.56
C GLU A 18 -5.40 13.05 -17.05
N CYS A 19 -4.92 14.03 -16.28
CA CYS A 19 -3.75 14.86 -16.59
C CYS A 19 -2.42 14.20 -16.18
N ASN A 20 -2.16 12.97 -16.62
CA ASN A 20 -0.93 12.22 -16.29
C ASN A 20 0.09 12.18 -17.44
N ILE A 21 0.46 13.35 -17.96
CA ILE A 21 1.50 13.48 -19.01
C ILE A 21 2.79 13.97 -18.36
N PHE A 22 3.91 13.31 -18.64
CA PHE A 22 5.24 13.73 -18.19
C PHE A 22 6.25 13.70 -19.34
N CYS A 23 7.32 14.48 -19.20
CA CYS A 23 8.43 14.52 -20.16
C CYS A 23 9.65 13.84 -19.56
N PHE A 24 10.25 12.93 -20.32
CA PHE A 24 11.51 12.29 -19.99
C PHE A 24 12.35 12.15 -21.26
N ASP A 25 13.61 12.54 -21.24
CA ASP A 25 14.50 12.50 -22.42
C ASP A 25 13.88 13.19 -23.66
N ASN A 26 13.33 14.41 -23.46
CA ASN A 26 12.63 15.20 -24.48
C ASN A 26 11.47 14.48 -25.19
N LYS A 27 10.93 13.41 -24.60
CA LYS A 27 9.78 12.66 -25.10
C LYS A 27 8.63 12.75 -24.10
N PHE A 28 7.43 12.93 -24.63
CA PHE A 28 6.21 12.96 -23.85
C PHE A 28 5.64 11.55 -23.68
N TYR A 29 5.29 11.22 -22.45
CA TYR A 29 4.65 9.96 -22.08
C TYR A 29 3.35 10.24 -21.34
N LYS A 30 2.35 9.38 -21.55
CA LYS A 30 1.11 9.38 -20.76
C LYS A 30 1.06 8.11 -19.93
N GLN A 31 0.94 8.27 -18.62
CA GLN A 31 0.69 7.13 -17.73
C GLN A 31 -0.74 6.64 -17.96
N LYS A 32 -0.87 5.40 -18.45
CA LYS A 32 -2.17 4.79 -18.79
C LYS A 32 -2.83 4.06 -17.62
N ARG A 33 -2.04 3.61 -16.63
CA ARG A 33 -2.50 2.86 -15.47
C ARG A 33 -1.74 3.29 -14.21
N GLY A 34 -2.42 3.19 -13.07
CA GLY A 34 -1.88 3.58 -11.78
C GLY A 34 -1.98 5.08 -11.55
N LEU A 35 -1.41 5.53 -10.43
CA LEU A 35 -1.42 6.92 -10.02
C LEU A 35 -0.05 7.54 -10.31
N ALA A 36 -0.04 8.71 -10.94
CA ALA A 36 1.21 9.41 -11.23
C ALA A 36 1.83 9.97 -9.94
N MET A 37 3.10 9.66 -9.71
CA MET A 37 3.87 10.27 -8.62
C MET A 37 3.92 11.79 -8.83
N GLY A 38 3.76 12.55 -7.74
CA GLY A 38 3.69 14.01 -7.77
C GLY A 38 2.27 14.58 -7.94
N ASN A 39 1.28 13.75 -8.30
CA ASN A 39 -0.12 14.17 -8.24
C ASN A 39 -0.57 14.30 -6.76
N ARG A 40 -1.17 15.44 -6.40
CA ARG A 40 -1.57 15.74 -5.02
C ARG A 40 -2.69 14.85 -4.50
N VAL A 41 -3.56 14.34 -5.38
CA VAL A 41 -4.65 13.44 -4.98
C VAL A 41 -4.22 11.97 -4.95
N ALA A 42 -3.12 11.62 -5.62
CA ALA A 42 -2.65 10.25 -5.74
C ALA A 42 -2.39 9.56 -4.39
N PRO A 43 -1.69 10.16 -3.40
CA PRO A 43 -1.44 9.47 -2.13
C PRO A 43 -2.73 9.07 -1.39
N VAL A 44 -3.73 9.95 -1.36
CA VAL A 44 -5.00 9.66 -0.70
C VAL A 44 -5.76 8.55 -1.41
N LEU A 45 -5.77 8.56 -2.74
CA LEU A 45 -6.42 7.53 -3.54
C LEU A 45 -5.71 6.17 -3.41
N ALA A 46 -4.38 6.15 -3.38
CA ALA A 46 -3.60 4.94 -3.12
C ALA A 46 -3.95 4.35 -1.76
N VAL A 47 -4.07 5.19 -0.72
CA VAL A 47 -4.45 4.75 0.62
C VAL A 47 -5.85 4.14 0.64
N ILE A 48 -6.82 4.77 -0.01
CA ILE A 48 -8.21 4.27 -0.10
C ILE A 48 -8.25 2.94 -0.87
N PHE A 49 -7.53 2.84 -1.98
CA PHE A 49 -7.51 1.62 -2.80
C PHE A 49 -6.89 0.44 -2.06
N LEU A 50 -5.75 0.66 -1.39
CA LEU A 50 -5.11 -0.38 -0.59
C LEU A 50 -5.94 -0.76 0.63
N ASP A 51 -6.57 0.20 1.33
CA ASP A 51 -7.47 -0.09 2.46
C ASP A 51 -8.64 -1.02 2.06
N HIS A 52 -9.15 -0.87 0.84
CA HIS A 52 -10.18 -1.77 0.31
C HIS A 52 -9.67 -3.22 0.16
N ILE A 53 -8.46 -3.41 -0.36
CA ILE A 53 -7.82 -4.73 -0.53
C ILE A 53 -7.48 -5.34 0.83
N GLU A 54 -6.98 -4.53 1.77
CA GLU A 54 -6.54 -4.96 3.09
C GLU A 54 -7.71 -5.51 3.91
N LYS A 55 -8.83 -4.79 3.95
CA LYS A 55 -10.02 -5.18 4.73
C LYS A 55 -10.57 -6.56 4.38
N SER A 56 -10.41 -7.01 3.13
CA SER A 56 -10.83 -8.34 2.67
C SER A 56 -9.74 -9.41 2.81
N SER A 57 -8.50 -9.02 3.11
CA SER A 57 -7.34 -9.91 3.09
C SER A 57 -6.86 -10.33 4.49
N LEU A 58 -7.06 -9.50 5.52
CA LEU A 58 -6.56 -9.79 6.87
C LEU A 58 -7.21 -11.05 7.47
N THR A 59 -6.38 -11.91 8.06
CA THR A 59 -6.80 -13.12 8.80
C THR A 59 -6.87 -12.83 10.30
N SER A 60 -7.51 -13.74 11.07
CA SER A 60 -7.53 -13.66 12.54
C SER A 60 -6.16 -13.83 13.19
N GLY A 61 -5.18 -14.36 12.46
CA GLY A 61 -3.81 -14.55 12.94
C GLY A 61 -2.95 -13.29 12.92
N ILE A 62 -3.43 -12.20 12.33
CA ILE A 62 -2.70 -10.92 12.30
C ILE A 62 -2.93 -10.16 13.62
N LEU A 63 -1.87 -10.00 14.39
CA LEU A 63 -1.86 -9.31 15.69
C LEU A 63 -1.71 -7.80 15.55
N PHE A 64 -0.96 -7.37 14.53
CA PHE A 64 -0.70 -5.96 14.27
C PHE A 64 -0.55 -5.72 12.77
N TYR A 65 -1.15 -4.63 12.29
CA TYR A 65 -1.04 -4.21 10.89
C TYR A 65 -1.01 -2.68 10.84
N LYS A 66 0.08 -2.11 10.32
CA LYS A 66 0.22 -0.67 10.09
C LYS A 66 0.88 -0.40 8.76
N ARG A 67 0.24 0.43 7.95
CA ARG A 67 0.75 0.85 6.65
C ARG A 67 1.10 2.33 6.64
N TYR A 68 2.19 2.66 5.98
CA TYR A 68 2.57 4.02 5.58
C TYR A 68 2.64 4.08 4.05
N ILE A 69 1.59 4.61 3.42
CA ILE A 69 1.41 4.66 1.96
C ILE A 69 1.54 3.25 1.34
N ASP A 70 2.73 2.86 0.90
CA ASP A 70 3.09 1.60 0.28
C ASP A 70 3.81 0.63 1.24
N ASP A 71 4.51 1.12 2.27
CA ASP A 71 5.22 0.25 3.23
C ASP A 71 4.28 -0.30 4.31
N VAL A 72 4.26 -1.62 4.52
CA VAL A 72 3.37 -2.26 5.51
C VAL A 72 4.12 -3.02 6.59
N PHE A 73 3.98 -2.62 7.86
CA PHE A 73 4.40 -3.38 9.03
C PHE A 73 3.32 -4.36 9.50
N VAL A 74 3.61 -5.65 9.49
CA VAL A 74 2.68 -6.70 9.95
C VAL A 74 3.32 -7.60 11.00
N ILE A 75 2.55 -7.94 12.03
CA ILE A 75 2.88 -8.97 13.02
C ILE A 75 1.83 -10.06 12.98
N GLY A 76 2.25 -11.30 12.79
CA GLY A 76 1.40 -12.49 12.81
C GLY A 76 1.63 -13.33 14.06
N THR A 77 0.64 -14.16 14.39
CA THR A 77 0.72 -15.18 15.44
C THR A 77 1.67 -16.30 15.02
N THR A 78 1.55 -16.74 13.77
CA THR A 78 2.41 -17.75 13.16
C THR A 78 2.94 -17.28 11.81
N GLU A 79 3.98 -17.97 11.35
CA GLU A 79 4.52 -17.82 10.01
C GLU A 79 3.48 -18.13 8.93
N GLU A 80 2.66 -19.16 9.16
CA GLU A 80 1.60 -19.59 8.25
C GLU A 80 0.52 -18.52 8.07
N ASP A 81 0.15 -17.81 9.15
CA ASP A 81 -0.83 -16.72 9.08
C ASP A 81 -0.35 -15.57 8.19
N LEU A 82 0.95 -15.26 8.22
CA LEU A 82 1.57 -14.23 7.39
C LEU A 82 1.58 -14.65 5.92
N VAL A 83 1.96 -15.90 5.64
CA VAL A 83 1.97 -16.47 4.28
C VAL A 83 0.56 -16.50 3.69
N GLU A 84 -0.44 -16.92 4.48
CA GLU A 84 -1.83 -16.92 4.03
C GLU A 84 -2.33 -15.49 3.74
N THR A 85 -2.05 -14.54 4.64
CA THR A 85 -2.43 -13.14 4.46
C THR A 85 -1.80 -12.55 3.19
N LEU A 86 -0.50 -12.80 2.96
CA LEU A 86 0.21 -12.35 1.76
C LEU A 86 -0.38 -12.96 0.48
N LYS A 87 -0.77 -14.24 0.52
CA LYS A 87 -1.44 -14.91 -0.60
C LYS A 87 -2.80 -14.28 -0.91
N ARG A 88 -3.56 -13.94 0.13
CA ARG A 88 -4.87 -13.26 -0.03
C ARG A 88 -4.71 -11.86 -0.61
N LEU A 89 -3.77 -11.07 -0.09
CA LEU A 89 -3.46 -9.73 -0.63
C LEU A 89 -3.12 -9.78 -2.13
N ASN A 90 -2.24 -10.71 -2.52
CA ASN A 90 -1.84 -10.89 -3.93
C ASN A 90 -2.94 -11.49 -4.83
N SER A 91 -4.06 -11.96 -4.28
CA SER A 91 -5.17 -12.51 -5.07
C SER A 91 -6.15 -11.44 -5.57
N HIS A 92 -6.06 -10.21 -5.06
CA HIS A 92 -7.07 -9.17 -5.29
C HIS A 92 -6.95 -8.44 -6.64
N ASP A 93 -5.76 -8.04 -7.07
CA ASP A 93 -5.55 -7.35 -8.35
C ASP A 93 -4.24 -7.85 -8.98
N ALA A 94 -4.31 -8.33 -10.23
CA ALA A 94 -3.15 -8.85 -10.96
C ALA A 94 -2.05 -7.79 -11.24
N ASN A 95 -2.32 -6.51 -10.96
CA ASN A 95 -1.43 -5.38 -11.22
C ASN A 95 -0.89 -4.77 -9.92
N ILE A 96 -1.23 -5.34 -8.77
CA ILE A 96 -0.62 -5.03 -7.48
C ILE A 96 0.06 -6.30 -6.98
N THR A 97 1.30 -6.16 -6.55
CA THR A 97 2.07 -7.25 -5.95
C THR A 97 2.58 -6.78 -4.61
N PHE A 98 2.27 -7.57 -3.61
CA PHE A 98 2.66 -7.43 -2.22
C PHE A 98 3.86 -8.35 -1.97
N THR A 99 4.94 -7.85 -1.37
CA THR A 99 6.22 -8.57 -1.30
C THR A 99 6.75 -8.67 0.11
N ARG A 100 7.23 -9.85 0.50
CA ARG A 100 7.72 -10.10 1.85
C ARG A 100 9.17 -9.69 2.06
N GLU A 101 9.47 -8.99 3.15
CA GLU A 101 10.81 -8.96 3.77
C GLU A 101 10.81 -9.58 5.17
N ASP A 102 11.86 -10.34 5.45
CA ASP A 102 12.10 -11.06 6.71
C ASP A 102 13.20 -10.41 7.55
N PRO A 103 13.13 -10.50 8.90
CA PRO A 103 14.17 -9.94 9.76
C PRO A 103 15.55 -10.49 9.42
N GLY A 104 16.55 -9.60 9.50
CA GLY A 104 17.95 -9.98 9.31
C GLY A 104 18.43 -10.96 10.40
N ARG A 105 19.65 -11.47 10.22
CA ARG A 105 20.28 -12.38 11.21
C ARG A 105 20.47 -11.76 12.59
N ASP A 106 20.50 -10.43 12.67
CA ASP A 106 20.56 -9.65 13.91
C ASP A 106 19.18 -9.46 14.57
N GLY A 107 18.12 -10.02 13.97
CA GLY A 107 16.74 -9.91 14.41
C GLY A 107 16.10 -8.55 14.10
N PHE A 108 16.78 -7.67 13.36
CA PHE A 108 16.25 -6.37 13.00
C PHE A 108 15.61 -6.38 11.63
N LEU A 109 14.59 -5.56 11.48
CA LEU A 109 13.87 -5.38 10.24
C LEU A 109 13.74 -3.86 9.97
N PRO A 110 14.20 -3.37 8.80
CA PRO A 110 14.14 -1.96 8.46
C PRO A 110 12.70 -1.54 8.16
N PHE A 111 12.25 -0.42 8.73
CA PHE A 111 10.95 0.17 8.41
C PHE A 111 11.05 1.67 8.34
N LEU A 112 10.71 2.25 7.18
CA LEU A 112 10.87 3.67 6.94
C LEU A 112 12.32 4.10 7.28
N ASN A 113 12.48 5.01 8.25
CA ASN A 113 13.79 5.48 8.74
C ASN A 113 14.18 4.89 10.10
N ALA A 114 13.66 3.71 10.45
CA ALA A 114 13.91 3.06 11.73
C ALA A 114 14.37 1.60 11.57
N LYS A 115 15.16 1.12 12.55
CA LYS A 115 15.43 -0.30 12.75
C LYS A 115 14.49 -0.84 13.81
N THR A 116 13.69 -1.81 13.45
CA THR A 116 12.68 -2.40 14.34
C THR A 116 13.06 -3.82 14.72
N ARG A 117 12.71 -4.23 15.94
CA ARG A 117 12.85 -5.61 16.44
C ARG A 117 11.73 -5.87 17.42
N ILE A 118 11.16 -7.07 17.39
CA ILE A 118 10.20 -7.52 18.38
C ILE A 118 10.92 -8.34 19.45
N SER A 119 10.58 -8.11 20.72
CA SER A 119 11.22 -8.76 21.87
C SER A 119 10.64 -10.13 22.22
N GLU A 120 9.47 -10.47 21.70
CA GLU A 120 8.75 -11.73 21.94
C GLU A 120 8.67 -12.57 20.65
N GLU A 121 8.27 -13.85 20.76
CA GLU A 121 8.11 -14.82 19.65
C GLU A 121 6.96 -14.44 18.69
N ALA A 122 7.04 -13.26 18.07
CA ALA A 122 6.10 -12.84 17.04
C ALA A 122 6.80 -12.85 15.68
N HIS A 123 6.07 -13.29 14.66
CA HIS A 123 6.56 -13.31 13.28
C HIS A 123 6.28 -11.96 12.62
N ILE A 124 7.27 -11.43 11.88
CA ILE A 124 7.18 -10.11 11.24
C ILE A 124 7.20 -10.28 9.73
N LEU A 125 6.38 -9.48 9.06
CA LEU A 125 6.33 -9.35 7.62
C LEU A 125 6.34 -7.87 7.25
N PHE A 126 7.26 -7.46 6.37
CA PHE A 126 7.06 -6.26 5.55
C PHE A 126 6.44 -6.62 4.22
N ILE A 127 5.47 -5.84 3.77
CA ILE A 127 4.77 -6.03 2.50
C ILE A 127 5.08 -4.89 1.53
#